data_AF-A0A9P5AZ03-F1
#
_entry.id   AF-A0A9P5AZ03-F1
#
_cell.length_a   1.000
_cell.length_b   1.000
_cell.length_c   1.000
_cell.angle_alpha   90.00
_cell.angle_beta   90.00
_cell.angle_gamma   90.00
#
_symmetry.space_group_name_H-M   'P 1'
#
loop_
_entity.id
_entity.type
_entity.pdbx_description
1 polymer ?
#
loop_
_entity_poly.entity_id
_entity_poly.type
_entity_poly.pdbx_seq_one_letter_code
_entity_poly.pdbx_strand_id
1 'polypeptide(L)'
;MGELVNGEPDLGSIKPSFISSFEPENHRSKSLIQALSLEPHIEGGYFRQTDTHPITIPSSYPSEALSRETLALSGPPREGYRADTRRLSTTIYYLLTPRHSQGNFHRNRSRVIHTLHRGRGRYVLIHPDGRIESFLVGNAIERGERIQWIVEGDVWKASYLLPNEPGRSCGSNEEETEGLLISETVVPGFEYHDHAFLTQQGMRALLNESQARELEWLIRRSD
;
A
#
# COMPACT_ATOMS: atom_id res chain seq x y z
N MET A 1 0.45 -15.30 -13.16
CA MET A 1 0.47 -16.05 -11.88
C MET A 1 1.84 -15.88 -11.27
N GLY A 2 1.95 -15.45 -10.02
CA GLY A 2 3.26 -15.44 -9.33
C GLY A 2 3.84 -16.85 -9.29
N GLU A 3 5.17 -16.95 -9.27
CA GLU A 3 5.85 -18.24 -9.12
C GLU A 3 5.50 -18.78 -7.72
N LEU A 4 4.60 -19.77 -7.69
CA LEU A 4 4.23 -20.48 -6.48
C LEU A 4 5.18 -21.67 -6.32
N VAL A 5 5.76 -21.82 -5.15
CA VAL A 5 6.50 -23.02 -4.74
C VAL A 5 5.61 -23.75 -3.73
N ASN A 6 5.16 -24.96 -4.07
CA ASN A 6 4.27 -25.78 -3.22
C ASN A 6 2.95 -25.10 -2.80
N GLY A 7 2.42 -24.18 -3.62
CA GLY A 7 1.19 -23.44 -3.30
C GLY A 7 1.40 -22.20 -2.42
N GLU A 8 2.64 -21.92 -2.03
CA GLU A 8 3.05 -20.70 -1.32
C GLU A 8 3.84 -19.78 -2.27
N PRO A 9 3.84 -18.45 -2.04
CA PRO A 9 4.64 -17.54 -2.85
C PRO A 9 6.14 -17.82 -2.69
N ASP A 10 6.89 -17.83 -3.79
CA ASP A 10 8.35 -17.83 -3.74
C ASP A 10 8.86 -16.50 -3.18
N LEU A 11 9.15 -16.47 -1.89
CA LEU A 11 9.64 -15.27 -1.20
C LEU A 11 11.00 -14.81 -1.72
N GLY A 12 11.83 -15.72 -2.24
CA GLY A 12 13.13 -15.36 -2.82
C GLY A 12 13.02 -14.51 -4.10
N SER A 13 11.85 -14.53 -4.75
CA SER A 13 11.51 -13.69 -5.90
C SER A 13 10.93 -12.31 -5.51
N ILE A 14 10.62 -12.09 -4.22
CA ILE A 14 10.04 -10.85 -3.69
C ILE A 14 11.16 -9.91 -3.26
N LYS A 15 11.72 -9.19 -4.24
CA LYS A 15 12.85 -8.28 -4.05
C LYS A 15 12.53 -6.89 -4.60
N PRO A 16 13.13 -5.83 -4.03
CA PRO A 16 12.96 -4.47 -4.53
C PRO A 16 13.45 -4.39 -5.98
N SER A 17 12.62 -3.85 -6.87
CA SER A 17 13.01 -3.62 -8.28
C SER A 17 13.66 -2.26 -8.50
N PHE A 18 13.46 -1.33 -7.56
CA PHE A 18 14.04 0.00 -7.56
C PHE A 18 14.70 0.25 -6.22
N ILE A 19 15.87 0.88 -6.27
CA ILE A 19 16.55 1.37 -5.07
C ILE A 19 16.13 2.83 -4.90
N SER A 20 15.62 3.19 -3.71
CA SER A 20 15.32 4.57 -3.37
C SER A 20 16.54 5.46 -3.66
N SER A 21 16.36 6.42 -4.54
CA SER A 21 17.42 7.34 -4.98
C SER A 21 17.34 8.68 -4.26
N PHE A 22 18.50 9.33 -4.06
CA PHE A 22 18.55 10.71 -3.61
C PHE A 22 18.25 11.71 -4.76
N GLU A 23 18.29 11.24 -6.00
CA GLU A 23 17.98 12.03 -7.19
C GLU A 23 16.50 12.44 -7.23
N PRO A 24 16.19 13.67 -7.66
CA PRO A 24 14.82 14.18 -7.66
C PRO A 24 13.91 13.34 -8.55
N GLU A 25 12.61 13.39 -8.29
CA GLU A 25 11.60 12.69 -9.09
C GLU A 25 11.77 12.94 -10.60
N ASN A 26 11.52 11.91 -11.41
CA ASN A 26 11.56 12.06 -12.87
C ASN A 26 10.44 13.00 -13.36
N HIS A 27 10.57 13.53 -14.56
CA HIS A 27 9.64 14.55 -15.08
C HIS A 27 8.20 14.06 -15.11
N ARG A 28 7.99 12.78 -15.44
CA ARG A 28 6.67 12.16 -15.48
C ARG A 28 6.02 12.08 -14.10
N SER A 29 6.75 11.61 -13.10
CA SER A 29 6.29 11.49 -11.71
C SER A 29 6.00 12.87 -11.12
N LYS A 30 6.89 13.85 -11.32
CA LYS A 30 6.66 15.25 -10.91
C LYS A 30 5.37 15.83 -11.48
N SER A 31 5.16 15.64 -12.78
CA SER A 31 3.97 16.15 -13.47
C SER A 31 2.68 15.54 -12.90
N LEU A 32 2.70 14.23 -12.60
CA LEU A 32 1.55 13.53 -12.03
C LEU A 32 1.28 13.94 -10.58
N ILE A 33 2.33 14.03 -9.75
CA ILE A 33 2.26 14.51 -8.36
C ILE A 33 1.62 15.90 -8.34
N GLN A 34 2.08 16.81 -9.21
CA GLN A 34 1.53 18.16 -9.30
C GLN A 34 0.07 18.16 -9.77
N ALA A 35 -0.24 17.44 -10.86
CA ALA A 35 -1.57 17.43 -11.45
C ALA A 35 -2.65 16.87 -10.51
N LEU A 36 -2.29 15.88 -9.68
CA LEU A 36 -3.20 15.27 -8.70
C LEU A 36 -3.07 15.87 -7.30
N SER A 37 -2.20 16.87 -7.12
CA SER A 37 -1.91 17.49 -5.80
C SER A 37 -1.54 16.45 -4.74
N LEU A 38 -0.67 15.51 -5.08
CA LEU A 38 -0.24 14.45 -4.18
C LEU A 38 0.81 14.96 -3.18
N GLU A 39 0.77 14.41 -1.98
CA GLU A 39 1.73 14.68 -0.91
C GLU A 39 2.37 13.37 -0.43
N PRO A 40 3.58 13.41 0.17
CA PRO A 40 4.23 12.21 0.68
C PRO A 40 3.36 11.48 1.71
N HIS A 41 3.25 10.16 1.60
CA HIS A 41 2.48 9.35 2.53
C HIS A 41 3.37 8.75 3.63
N ILE A 42 2.85 8.63 4.86
CA ILE A 42 3.59 8.05 5.99
C ILE A 42 3.94 6.56 5.79
N GLU A 43 3.17 5.88 4.93
CA GLU A 43 3.44 4.50 4.53
C GLU A 43 4.52 4.39 3.44
N GLY A 44 4.95 5.49 2.84
CA GLY A 44 5.77 5.53 1.63
C GLY A 44 4.93 5.79 0.38
N GLY A 45 5.55 6.30 -0.68
CA GLY A 45 4.86 6.81 -1.86
C GLY A 45 4.21 8.19 -1.64
N TYR A 46 3.26 8.53 -2.50
CA TYR A 46 2.48 9.75 -2.43
C TYR A 46 0.98 9.43 -2.39
N PHE A 47 0.19 10.30 -1.79
CA PHE A 47 -1.25 10.12 -1.73
C PHE A 47 -1.99 11.46 -1.79
N ARG A 48 -3.30 11.40 -2.00
CA ARG A 48 -4.21 12.52 -1.79
C ARG A 48 -5.60 11.98 -1.50
N GLN A 49 -6.21 12.40 -0.39
CA GLN A 49 -7.63 12.14 -0.15
C GLN A 49 -8.49 12.96 -1.10
N THR A 50 -9.34 12.29 -1.87
CA THR A 50 -10.19 12.88 -2.92
C THR A 50 -11.66 12.93 -2.53
N ASP A 51 -12.10 12.02 -1.67
CA ASP A 51 -13.47 11.98 -1.18
C ASP A 51 -13.54 11.59 0.30
N THR A 52 -14.53 12.15 0.98
CA THR A 52 -14.98 11.72 2.30
C THR A 52 -16.48 11.82 2.33
N HIS A 53 -17.13 10.67 2.51
CA HIS A 53 -18.58 10.63 2.53
C HIS A 53 -19.13 11.51 3.67
N PRO A 54 -20.11 12.39 3.43
CA PRO A 54 -20.60 13.31 4.46
C PRO A 54 -21.35 12.59 5.60
N ILE A 55 -21.93 11.42 5.32
CA ILE A 55 -22.59 10.58 6.34
C ILE A 55 -21.56 9.95 7.28
N THR A 56 -21.89 10.00 8.57
CA THR A 56 -21.19 9.35 9.66
C THR A 56 -22.05 8.19 10.18
N ILE A 57 -21.44 7.04 10.43
CA ILE A 57 -22.07 5.84 10.99
C ILE A 57 -21.45 5.47 12.34
N PRO A 58 -22.16 4.74 13.21
CA PRO A 58 -21.56 4.17 14.42
C PRO A 58 -20.35 3.27 14.07
N SER A 59 -19.28 3.40 14.83
CA SER A 59 -18.10 2.54 14.72
C SER A 59 -18.37 1.19 15.38
N SER A 60 -18.03 0.09 14.70
CA SER A 60 -17.99 -1.25 15.28
C SER A 60 -16.65 -1.57 15.96
N TYR A 61 -15.67 -0.66 15.86
CA TYR A 61 -14.32 -0.87 16.39
C TYR A 61 -14.16 -0.39 17.83
N PRO A 62 -13.21 -0.98 18.59
CA PRO A 62 -12.81 -0.47 19.90
C PRO A 62 -12.36 1.00 19.82
N SER A 63 -12.61 1.75 20.90
CA SER A 63 -12.24 3.17 20.98
C SER A 63 -10.73 3.36 21.11
N GLU A 64 -10.01 2.33 21.56
CA GLU A 64 -8.57 2.31 21.63
C GLU A 64 -7.97 2.33 20.23
N ALA A 65 -6.90 3.11 20.04
CA ALA A 65 -6.15 3.11 18.80
C ALA A 65 -5.40 1.78 18.61
N LEU A 66 -5.28 1.33 17.35
CA LEU A 66 -4.49 0.14 17.02
C LEU A 66 -3.00 0.28 17.37
N SER A 67 -2.43 1.49 17.24
CA SER A 67 -1.04 1.76 17.59
C SER A 67 -0.88 3.23 17.99
N ARG A 68 -0.34 3.45 19.19
CA ARG A 68 -0.03 4.80 19.69
C ARG A 68 1.15 5.41 18.93
N GLU A 69 2.10 4.57 18.53
CA GLU A 69 3.26 4.94 17.74
C GLU A 69 2.83 5.44 16.36
N THR A 70 1.88 4.74 15.74
CA THR A 70 1.33 5.14 14.44
C THR A 70 0.54 6.45 14.53
N LEU A 71 -0.27 6.63 15.58
CA LEU A 71 -0.95 7.91 15.83
C LEU A 71 0.02 9.08 16.01
N ALA A 72 1.19 8.84 16.61
CA ALA A 72 2.20 9.89 16.77
C ALA A 72 2.78 10.37 15.43
N LEU A 73 2.68 9.57 14.36
CA LEU A 73 3.12 9.93 13.00
C LEU A 73 2.08 10.74 12.22
N SER A 74 0.79 10.63 12.57
CA SER A 74 -0.31 11.18 11.78
C SER A 74 -0.68 12.64 12.09
N GLY A 75 -0.02 13.25 13.08
CA GLY A 75 -0.43 14.55 13.62
C GLY A 75 -1.70 14.45 14.48
N PRO A 76 -2.31 15.60 14.86
CA PRO A 76 -3.52 15.59 15.69
C PRO A 76 -4.70 14.95 14.93
N PRO A 77 -5.67 14.36 15.65
CA PRO A 77 -6.90 13.90 15.04
C PRO A 77 -7.58 15.02 14.26
N ARG A 78 -8.27 14.67 13.16
CA ARG A 78 -9.06 15.64 12.42
C ARG A 78 -10.08 16.33 13.32
N GLU A 79 -10.44 17.55 12.96
CA GLU A 79 -11.51 18.28 13.65
C GLU A 79 -12.81 17.46 13.64
N GLY A 80 -13.49 17.42 14.79
CA GLY A 80 -14.71 16.64 14.98
C GLY A 80 -14.52 15.12 14.89
N TYR A 81 -13.30 14.60 15.08
CA TYR A 81 -13.07 13.17 15.27
C TYR A 81 -13.79 12.67 16.52
N ARG A 82 -14.42 11.49 16.42
CA ARG A 82 -14.97 10.75 17.56
C ARG A 82 -14.71 9.26 17.39
N ALA A 83 -14.17 8.62 18.43
CA ALA A 83 -13.77 7.22 18.38
C ALA A 83 -14.96 6.26 18.14
N ASP A 84 -16.17 6.64 18.54
CA ASP A 84 -17.41 5.87 18.41
C ASP A 84 -18.09 5.99 17.05
N THR A 85 -17.49 6.71 16.09
CA THR A 85 -18.08 6.90 14.75
C THR A 85 -17.05 6.80 13.63
N ARG A 86 -17.50 6.49 12.41
CA ARG A 86 -16.68 6.55 11.19
C ARG A 86 -17.44 7.24 10.07
N ARG A 87 -16.70 7.88 9.15
CA ARG A 87 -17.28 8.29 7.86
C ARG A 87 -17.72 7.04 7.11
N LEU A 88 -18.77 7.13 6.30
CA LEU A 88 -19.26 5.94 5.57
C LEU A 88 -18.17 5.37 4.64
N SER A 89 -17.41 6.24 3.98
CA SER A 89 -16.24 5.89 3.19
C SER A 89 -15.26 7.06 3.07
N THR A 90 -14.03 6.75 2.74
CA THR A 90 -13.01 7.70 2.26
C THR A 90 -12.36 7.14 1.02
N THR A 91 -11.97 8.00 0.09
CA THR A 91 -11.23 7.59 -1.12
C THR A 91 -9.97 8.44 -1.28
N ILE A 92 -8.89 7.79 -1.70
CA ILE A 92 -7.61 8.44 -2.00
C ILE A 92 -7.13 8.09 -3.41
N TYR A 93 -6.25 8.92 -3.96
CA TYR A 93 -5.20 8.46 -4.87
C TYR A 93 -3.99 8.00 -4.08
N TYR A 94 -3.32 6.95 -4.56
CA TYR A 94 -2.03 6.48 -4.05
C TYR A 94 -1.07 6.20 -5.21
N LEU A 95 0.17 6.67 -5.10
CA LEU A 95 1.19 6.59 -6.15
C LEU A 95 2.52 6.09 -5.60
N LEU A 96 3.07 5.05 -6.22
CA LEU A 96 4.48 4.69 -6.09
C LEU A 96 5.27 5.19 -7.31
N THR A 97 6.48 5.68 -7.07
CA THR A 97 7.42 6.19 -8.08
C THR A 97 8.75 5.44 -7.98
N PRO A 98 9.68 5.54 -8.95
CA PRO A 98 11.02 4.96 -8.80
C PRO A 98 11.76 5.43 -7.55
N ARG A 99 11.58 6.69 -7.15
CA ARG A 99 12.21 7.27 -5.96
C ARG A 99 11.52 6.80 -4.68
N HIS A 100 10.18 6.80 -4.66
CA HIS A 100 9.37 6.31 -3.54
C HIS A 100 8.60 5.05 -3.98
N SER A 101 9.35 3.96 -4.10
CA SER A 101 8.92 2.72 -4.79
C SER A 101 8.25 1.70 -3.88
N GLN A 102 8.03 2.02 -2.60
CA GLN A 102 7.56 1.09 -1.59
C GLN A 102 6.48 1.72 -0.72
N GLY A 103 5.39 0.96 -0.53
CA GLY A 103 4.44 1.11 0.57
C GLY A 103 4.75 0.07 1.64
N ASN A 104 5.13 0.53 2.83
CA ASN A 104 5.56 -0.31 3.95
C ASN A 104 4.41 -1.14 4.52
N PHE A 105 4.73 -2.26 5.17
CA PHE A 105 3.73 -3.10 5.83
C PHE A 105 2.92 -2.33 6.87
N HIS A 106 1.62 -2.26 6.61
CA HIS A 106 0.63 -1.68 7.51
C HIS A 106 -0.69 -2.44 7.40
N ARG A 107 -1.59 -2.22 8.36
CA ARG A 107 -2.95 -2.77 8.33
C ARG A 107 -3.97 -1.71 8.71
N ASN A 108 -5.22 -2.01 8.40
CA ASN A 108 -6.36 -1.22 8.84
C ASN A 108 -7.43 -2.13 9.46
N ARG A 109 -8.27 -1.62 10.37
CA ARG A 109 -9.46 -2.37 10.82
C ARG A 109 -10.49 -2.48 9.70
N SER A 110 -10.66 -1.42 8.92
CA SER A 110 -11.54 -1.41 7.76
C SER A 110 -10.88 -2.12 6.59
N ARG A 111 -11.71 -2.83 5.81
CA ARG A 111 -11.29 -3.33 4.50
C ARG A 111 -11.01 -2.18 3.55
N VAL A 112 -10.13 -2.45 2.59
CA VAL A 112 -9.71 -1.49 1.58
C VAL A 112 -9.89 -2.07 0.17
N ILE A 113 -10.63 -1.36 -0.65
CA ILE A 113 -10.86 -1.69 -2.07
C ILE A 113 -9.84 -0.89 -2.88
N HIS A 114 -9.07 -1.56 -3.72
CA HIS A 114 -8.03 -0.96 -4.53
C HIS A 114 -8.41 -1.08 -6.00
N THR A 115 -8.23 0.00 -6.77
CA THR A 115 -8.48 0.02 -8.22
C THR A 115 -7.27 0.60 -8.94
N LEU A 116 -6.72 -0.14 -9.90
CA LEU A 116 -5.60 0.28 -10.72
C LEU A 116 -6.02 1.36 -11.72
N HIS A 117 -5.26 2.45 -11.79
CA HIS A 117 -5.38 3.43 -12.87
C HIS A 117 -4.28 3.25 -13.90
N ARG A 118 -3.02 3.14 -13.47
CA ARG A 118 -1.84 3.05 -14.35
C ARG A 118 -0.69 2.33 -13.67
N GLY A 119 0.22 1.81 -14.49
CA GLY A 119 1.46 1.23 -14.00
C GLY A 119 1.37 -0.22 -13.55
N ARG A 120 2.38 -0.65 -12.80
CA ARG A 120 2.56 -2.04 -12.41
C ARG A 120 3.27 -2.18 -11.06
N GLY A 121 2.84 -3.15 -10.26
CA GLY A 121 3.45 -3.41 -8.96
C GLY A 121 3.19 -4.81 -8.44
N ARG A 122 3.70 -5.07 -7.26
CA ARG A 122 3.41 -6.29 -6.50
C ARG A 122 2.88 -5.93 -5.13
N TYR A 123 1.86 -6.64 -4.70
CA TYR A 123 1.38 -6.63 -3.32
C TYR A 123 1.89 -7.86 -2.59
N VAL A 124 2.19 -7.68 -1.30
CA VAL A 124 2.55 -8.74 -0.37
C VAL A 124 1.66 -8.58 0.86
N LEU A 125 0.93 -9.64 1.20
CA LEU A 125 0.01 -9.69 2.33
C LEU A 125 0.48 -10.72 3.34
N ILE A 126 0.36 -10.39 4.63
CA ILE A 126 0.52 -11.34 5.73
C ILE A 126 -0.80 -11.39 6.49
N HIS A 127 -1.46 -12.55 6.43
CA HIS A 127 -2.72 -12.81 7.10
C HIS A 127 -2.50 -13.07 8.61
N PRO A 128 -3.54 -12.90 9.46
CA PRO A 128 -3.39 -13.08 10.92
C PRO A 128 -2.93 -14.47 11.36
N ASP A 129 -3.14 -15.49 10.52
CA ASP A 129 -2.70 -16.87 10.72
C ASP A 129 -1.24 -17.11 10.28
N GLY A 130 -0.54 -16.08 9.81
CA GLY A 130 0.84 -16.16 9.30
C GLY A 130 0.94 -16.54 7.82
N ARG A 131 -0.19 -16.80 7.13
CA ARG A 131 -0.17 -17.10 5.69
C ARG A 131 0.27 -15.88 4.90
N ILE A 132 1.21 -16.09 3.98
CA ILE A 132 1.69 -15.05 3.06
C ILE A 132 0.96 -15.19 1.72
N GLU A 133 0.47 -14.09 1.18
CA GLU A 133 -0.08 -14.01 -0.17
C GLU A 133 0.67 -12.94 -0.97
N SER A 134 1.01 -13.20 -2.23
CA SER A 134 1.56 -12.18 -3.11
C SER A 134 0.97 -12.28 -4.51
N PHE A 135 0.71 -11.13 -5.12
CA PHE A 135 0.15 -11.03 -6.46
C PHE A 135 0.62 -9.77 -7.16
N LEU A 136 0.55 -9.83 -8.48
CA LEU A 136 0.90 -8.72 -9.36
C LEU A 136 -0.33 -7.86 -9.65
N VAL A 137 -0.13 -6.57 -9.73
CA VAL A 137 -1.14 -5.59 -10.14
C VAL A 137 -0.63 -4.88 -11.39
N GLY A 138 -1.50 -4.77 -12.39
CA GLY A 138 -1.13 -4.31 -13.72
C GLY A 138 -2.17 -4.71 -14.77
N ASN A 139 -1.94 -4.28 -16.01
CA ASN A 139 -2.90 -4.42 -17.11
C ASN A 139 -2.79 -5.77 -17.86
N ALA A 140 -1.92 -6.69 -17.45
CA ALA A 140 -1.84 -8.02 -18.05
C ALA A 140 -2.84 -8.99 -17.41
N ILE A 141 -4.14 -8.65 -17.50
CA ILE A 141 -5.25 -9.39 -16.87
C ILE A 141 -5.26 -10.86 -17.32
N GLU A 142 -5.07 -11.10 -18.62
CA GLU A 142 -5.00 -12.46 -19.21
C GLU A 142 -3.80 -13.29 -18.70
N ARG A 143 -2.81 -12.65 -18.05
CA ARG A 143 -1.68 -13.31 -17.36
C ARG A 143 -1.85 -13.39 -15.85
N GLY A 144 -3.00 -12.97 -15.34
CA GLY A 144 -3.37 -13.02 -13.92
C GLY A 144 -2.91 -11.82 -13.10
N GLU A 145 -2.59 -10.67 -13.72
CA GLU A 145 -2.45 -9.41 -12.98
C GLU A 145 -3.82 -8.87 -12.58
N ARG A 146 -3.90 -8.27 -11.39
CA ARG A 146 -5.15 -7.71 -10.86
C ARG A 146 -5.24 -6.20 -11.17
N ILE A 147 -6.40 -5.78 -11.66
CA ILE A 147 -6.75 -4.34 -11.80
C ILE A 147 -7.67 -3.85 -10.68
N GLN A 148 -8.27 -4.77 -9.92
CA GLN A 148 -9.03 -4.49 -8.71
C GLN A 148 -8.81 -5.61 -7.71
N TRP A 149 -8.66 -5.26 -6.45
CA TRP A 149 -8.53 -6.24 -5.36
C TRP A 149 -8.97 -5.62 -4.04
N ILE A 150 -9.28 -6.49 -3.09
CA ILE A 150 -9.67 -6.10 -1.74
C ILE A 150 -8.65 -6.68 -0.78
N VAL A 151 -8.20 -5.84 0.16
CA VAL A 151 -7.52 -6.31 1.37
C VAL A 151 -8.51 -6.17 2.52
N GLU A 152 -8.85 -7.28 3.16
CA GLU A 152 -9.73 -7.29 4.32
C GLU A 152 -9.06 -6.66 5.55
N GLY A 153 -9.89 -6.29 6.53
CA GLY A 153 -9.40 -5.76 7.80
C GLY A 153 -8.41 -6.72 8.50
N ASP A 154 -7.51 -6.14 9.29
CA ASP A 154 -6.46 -6.82 10.06
C ASP A 154 -5.37 -7.57 9.27
N VAL A 155 -5.47 -7.63 7.95
CA VAL A 155 -4.41 -8.15 7.07
C VAL A 155 -3.32 -7.10 6.90
N TRP A 156 -2.06 -7.51 7.10
CA TRP A 156 -0.91 -6.65 6.81
C TRP A 156 -0.68 -6.59 5.32
N LYS A 157 -0.65 -5.38 4.73
CA LYS A 157 -0.35 -5.16 3.31
C LYS A 157 0.90 -4.31 3.14
N ALA A 158 1.74 -4.71 2.19
CA ALA A 158 2.81 -3.91 1.63
C ALA A 158 2.73 -3.97 0.10
N SER A 159 3.31 -2.97 -0.56
CA SER A 159 3.36 -2.92 -2.01
C SER A 159 4.67 -2.33 -2.49
N TYR A 160 5.09 -2.70 -3.69
CA TYR A 160 6.25 -2.08 -4.32
C TYR A 160 6.11 -2.00 -5.84
N LEU A 161 6.76 -0.99 -6.40
CA LEU A 161 6.76 -0.68 -7.83
C LEU A 161 7.53 -1.76 -8.60
N LEU A 162 6.97 -2.18 -9.73
CA LEU A 162 7.66 -3.02 -10.71
C LEU A 162 7.94 -2.22 -11.99
N PRO A 163 8.98 -2.58 -12.75
CA PRO A 163 9.17 -2.05 -14.10
C PRO A 163 7.96 -2.39 -14.98
N ASN A 164 7.75 -1.57 -16.01
CA ASN A 164 6.79 -1.86 -17.07
C ASN A 164 7.10 -3.23 -17.69
N GLU A 165 6.08 -3.90 -18.24
CA GLU A 165 6.32 -5.14 -18.95
C GLU A 165 7.18 -4.92 -20.21
N PRO A 166 8.19 -5.76 -20.45
CA PRO A 166 8.98 -5.72 -21.68
C PRO A 166 8.07 -5.86 -22.91
N GLY A 167 8.22 -4.96 -23.89
CA GLY A 167 7.56 -5.05 -25.19
C GLY A 167 6.14 -4.50 -25.30
N ARG A 168 5.61 -3.82 -24.26
CA ARG A 168 4.32 -3.09 -24.32
C ARG A 168 4.43 -1.57 -24.52
N SER A 169 5.64 -1.06 -24.71
CA SER A 169 5.91 0.37 -24.92
C SER A 169 5.49 0.81 -26.33
N CYS A 170 4.28 1.34 -26.49
CA CYS A 170 3.90 2.06 -27.70
C CYS A 170 4.18 3.56 -27.49
N GLY A 171 5.43 4.01 -27.66
CA GLY A 171 5.78 5.43 -27.57
C GLY A 171 7.25 5.72 -27.26
N SER A 172 7.74 6.86 -27.75
CA SER A 172 9.15 7.25 -27.91
C SER A 172 9.97 7.56 -26.64
N ASN A 173 9.54 7.12 -25.45
CA ASN A 173 10.32 7.23 -24.21
C ASN A 173 10.23 5.90 -23.45
N GLU A 174 10.98 4.92 -23.94
CA GLU A 174 10.90 3.50 -23.58
C GLU A 174 11.50 3.17 -22.19
N GLU A 175 12.20 4.12 -21.55
CA GLU A 175 13.01 3.85 -20.35
C GLU A 175 12.36 4.28 -19.02
N GLU A 176 11.35 5.16 -19.02
CA GLU A 176 10.74 5.66 -17.77
C GLU A 176 9.47 4.89 -17.40
N THR A 177 9.51 4.18 -16.26
CA THR A 177 8.31 3.55 -15.66
C THR A 177 7.21 4.58 -15.38
N GLU A 178 5.95 4.16 -15.52
CA GLU A 178 4.79 5.03 -15.34
C GLU A 178 4.44 5.29 -13.87
N GLY A 179 5.22 4.72 -12.94
CA GLY A 179 4.84 4.59 -11.53
C GLY A 179 3.78 3.51 -11.35
N LEU A 180 3.16 3.47 -10.16
CA LEU A 180 1.97 2.66 -9.88
C LEU A 180 0.93 3.58 -9.27
N LEU A 181 -0.08 3.96 -10.04
CA LEU A 181 -1.18 4.82 -9.60
C LEU A 181 -2.44 4.00 -9.40
N ILE A 182 -3.02 4.10 -8.20
CA ILE A 182 -4.27 3.43 -7.84
C ILE A 182 -5.20 4.42 -7.12
N SER A 183 -6.46 4.04 -6.98
CA SER A 183 -7.34 4.56 -5.94
C SER A 183 -7.56 3.51 -4.87
N GLU A 184 -7.66 3.96 -3.62
CA GLU A 184 -8.10 3.15 -2.50
C GLU A 184 -9.37 3.73 -1.90
N THR A 185 -10.39 2.90 -1.71
CA THR A 185 -11.62 3.24 -0.99
C THR A 185 -11.72 2.39 0.26
N VAL A 186 -11.81 3.05 1.42
CA VAL A 186 -11.88 2.42 2.74
C VAL A 186 -13.32 2.49 3.25
N VAL A 187 -13.84 1.36 3.72
CA VAL A 187 -15.22 1.25 4.21
C VAL A 187 -15.27 0.37 5.48
N PRO A 188 -15.75 0.89 6.63
CA PRO A 188 -15.99 2.31 6.93
C PRO A 188 -14.75 3.19 6.71
N GLY A 189 -14.96 4.49 6.46
CA GLY A 189 -13.92 5.45 6.09
C GLY A 189 -12.71 5.48 7.03
N PHE A 190 -11.55 5.77 6.46
CA PHE A 190 -10.25 5.74 7.12
C PHE A 190 -10.17 6.69 8.31
N GLU A 191 -9.58 6.20 9.40
CA GLU A 191 -9.12 7.01 10.53
C GLU A 191 -7.78 6.43 11.01
N TYR A 192 -6.83 7.29 11.38
CA TYR A 192 -5.52 6.82 11.87
C TYR A 192 -5.60 5.97 13.16
N HIS A 193 -6.71 6.06 13.90
CA HIS A 193 -6.97 5.19 15.06
C HIS A 193 -7.10 3.71 14.67
N ASP A 194 -7.46 3.43 13.42
CA ASP A 194 -7.64 2.08 12.91
C ASP A 194 -6.43 1.60 12.11
N HIS A 195 -5.34 2.37 12.10
CA HIS A 195 -4.15 2.11 11.30
C HIS A 195 -2.97 1.72 12.19
N ALA A 196 -2.16 0.77 11.73
CA ALA A 196 -0.92 0.39 12.39
C ALA A 196 0.13 -0.05 11.36
N PHE A 197 1.39 0.28 11.64
CA PHE A 197 2.55 -0.31 10.94
C PHE A 197 3.00 -1.62 11.58
N LEU A 198 3.47 -2.55 10.75
CA LEU A 198 4.06 -3.80 11.23
C LEU A 198 5.47 -3.51 11.77
N THR A 199 5.74 -3.94 12.99
CA THR A 199 7.08 -3.83 13.58
C THR A 199 7.91 -5.08 13.28
N GLN A 200 9.23 -4.98 13.40
CA GLN A 200 10.11 -6.16 13.29
C GLN A 200 9.74 -7.25 14.30
N GLN A 201 9.40 -6.85 15.53
CA GLN A 201 8.92 -7.78 16.55
C GLN A 201 7.61 -8.45 16.14
N GLY A 202 6.65 -7.67 15.60
CA GLY A 202 5.39 -8.19 15.11
C GLY A 202 5.56 -9.18 13.96
N MET A 203 6.46 -8.89 13.00
CA MET A 203 6.77 -9.80 11.90
C MET A 203 7.34 -11.12 12.41
N ARG A 204 8.29 -11.08 13.35
CA ARG A 204 8.89 -12.29 13.96
C ARG A 204 7.90 -13.09 14.81
N ALA A 205 6.81 -12.47 15.27
CA ALA A 205 5.73 -13.18 15.96
C ALA A 205 4.77 -13.89 14.99
N LEU A 206 4.69 -13.43 13.73
CA LEU A 206 3.79 -13.98 12.71
C LEU A 206 4.47 -14.99 11.79
N LEU A 207 5.77 -14.81 11.52
CA LEU A 207 6.52 -15.53 10.52
C LEU A 207 7.72 -16.25 11.13
N ASN A 208 8.16 -17.35 10.49
CA ASN A 208 9.42 -17.97 10.84
C ASN A 208 10.62 -17.08 10.44
N GLU A 209 11.80 -17.39 10.97
CA GLU A 209 13.01 -16.57 10.77
C GLU A 209 13.39 -16.41 9.29
N SER A 210 13.22 -17.45 8.47
CA SER A 210 13.52 -17.39 7.04
C SER A 210 12.57 -16.45 6.31
N GLN A 211 11.27 -16.59 6.56
CA GLN A 211 10.23 -15.74 5.95
C GLN A 211 10.39 -14.28 6.38
N ALA A 212 10.69 -14.03 7.66
CA ALA A 212 10.91 -12.69 8.18
C ALA A 212 12.11 -12.02 7.51
N ARG A 213 13.23 -12.74 7.32
CA ARG A 213 14.43 -12.22 6.62
C ARG A 213 14.15 -11.80 5.18
N GLU A 214 13.34 -12.56 4.45
CA GLU A 214 13.02 -12.23 3.05
C GLU A 214 12.11 -10.99 2.93
N LEU A 215 11.33 -10.68 3.97
CA LEU A 215 10.29 -9.64 3.92
C LEU A 215 10.59 -8.41 4.79
N GLU A 216 11.62 -8.43 5.64
CA GLU A 216 11.90 -7.34 6.59
C GLU A 216 12.18 -6.00 5.92
N TRP A 217 12.63 -6.00 4.66
CA TRP A 217 12.88 -4.77 3.90
C TRP A 217 11.60 -3.98 3.60
N LEU A 218 10.42 -4.63 3.65
CA LEU A 218 9.10 -4.00 3.53
C LEU A 218 8.60 -3.38 4.84
N ILE A 219 9.30 -3.56 5.96
CA ILE A 219 8.98 -2.89 7.23
C ILE A 219 9.44 -1.44 7.17
N ARG A 220 8.58 -0.54 7.68
CA ARG A 220 8.91 0.87 7.84
C ARG A 220 10.14 1.02 8.73
N ARG A 221 11.18 1.69 8.24
CA ARG A 221 12.35 2.04 9.06
C ARG A 221 11.97 3.17 10.03
N SER A 222 12.43 3.09 11.26
CA SER A 222 12.41 4.22 12.18
C SER A 222 13.48 5.20 11.71
N ASP A 223 13.06 6.39 11.29
CA ASP A 223 13.97 7.52 11.07
C ASP A 223 14.36 8.15 12.42
#